data_AF-A0A1V3WDW8-F1
#
_entry.id   AF-A0A1V3WDW8-F1
#
_cell.length_a   1.000
_cell.length_b   1.000
_cell.length_c   1.000
_cell.angle_alpha   90.00
_cell.angle_beta   90.00
_cell.angle_gamma   90.00
#
_symmetry.space_group_name_H-M   'P 1'
#
loop_
_entity.id
_entity.type
_entity.pdbx_description
1 polymer ?
#
loop_
_entity_poly.entity_id
_entity_poly.type
_entity_poly.pdbx_seq_one_letter_code
_entity_poly.pdbx_strand_id
1 'polypeptide(L)'
;MDFDALYRGESPGPGIPPMTTPPWDTKAPKENVIAWQTGGWVHGEVLDIGCGFGDNAIYLAQHGHRVTAMDISPTALITAERRAADAGVDVRFAAADATTLDGYTDRFDTVIDSGMFHCLDDDGKRSYAAAVHRATRPGPPC
;
A
#
# COMPACT_ATOMS: atom_id res chain seq x y z
N MET A 1 3.51 -17.35 1.59
CA MET A 1 2.09 -17.24 1.20
C MET A 1 2.07 -16.56 -0.16
N ASP A 2 1.36 -17.11 -1.13
CA ASP A 2 1.25 -16.50 -2.46
C ASP A 2 0.05 -15.54 -2.50
N PHE A 3 0.33 -14.24 -2.38
CA PHE A 3 -0.72 -13.22 -2.39
C PHE A 3 -1.31 -13.01 -3.79
N ASP A 4 -0.53 -13.19 -4.85
CA ASP A 4 -1.02 -12.99 -6.22
C ASP A 4 -2.02 -14.09 -6.61
N ALA A 5 -1.75 -15.34 -6.22
CA ALA A 5 -2.74 -16.43 -6.30
C ALA A 5 -4.01 -16.11 -5.49
N LEU A 6 -3.87 -15.56 -4.28
CA LEU A 6 -5.03 -15.16 -3.49
C LEU A 6 -5.89 -14.12 -4.22
N TYR A 7 -5.26 -13.11 -4.82
CA TYR A 7 -5.96 -12.05 -5.54
C TYR A 7 -6.61 -12.53 -6.84
N ARG A 8 -6.15 -13.65 -7.42
CA ARG A 8 -6.83 -14.35 -8.51
C ARG A 8 -8.02 -15.21 -8.05
N GLY A 9 -8.22 -15.34 -6.73
CA GLY A 9 -9.21 -16.23 -6.15
C GLY A 9 -8.78 -17.70 -6.09
N GLU A 10 -7.47 -17.95 -6.18
CA GLU A 10 -6.87 -19.28 -6.10
C GLU A 10 -6.42 -19.59 -4.66
N SER A 11 -5.99 -20.82 -4.42
CA SER A 11 -5.41 -21.22 -3.14
C SER A 11 -4.01 -20.60 -2.99
N PRO A 12 -3.73 -19.84 -1.91
CA PRO A 12 -2.44 -19.17 -1.72
C PRO A 12 -1.35 -20.06 -1.09
N GLY A 13 -1.67 -21.33 -0.84
CA GLY A 13 -0.72 -22.28 -0.26
C GLY A 13 -1.38 -23.57 0.25
N PRO A 14 -0.56 -24.57 0.61
CA PRO A 14 -1.03 -25.87 1.08
C PRO A 14 -1.99 -25.74 2.27
N GLY A 15 -3.17 -26.37 2.17
CA GLY A 15 -4.17 -26.36 3.24
C GLY A 15 -4.99 -25.08 3.36
N ILE A 16 -4.79 -24.08 2.49
CA ILE A 16 -5.57 -22.83 2.48
C ILE A 16 -6.57 -22.89 1.32
N PRO A 17 -7.89 -22.82 1.56
CA PRO A 17 -8.88 -22.85 0.48
C PRO A 17 -8.80 -21.58 -0.40
N PRO A 18 -9.22 -21.67 -1.68
CA PRO A 18 -9.37 -20.50 -2.54
C PRO A 18 -10.41 -19.53 -1.97
N MET A 19 -10.18 -18.23 -2.13
CA MET A 19 -11.09 -17.18 -1.66
C MET A 19 -11.40 -16.21 -2.78
N THR A 20 -12.66 -16.13 -3.20
CA THR A 20 -13.12 -15.17 -4.22
C THR A 20 -13.03 -13.71 -3.79
N THR A 21 -12.97 -13.45 -2.48
CA THR A 21 -12.79 -12.09 -1.94
C THR A 21 -11.88 -12.18 -0.73
N PRO A 22 -10.71 -11.54 -0.74
CA PRO A 22 -9.85 -11.47 0.42
C PRO A 22 -10.59 -10.79 1.59
N PRO A 23 -10.43 -11.26 2.84
CA PRO A 23 -11.18 -10.73 3.98
C PRO A 23 -10.87 -9.25 4.30
N TRP A 24 -9.77 -8.70 3.75
CA TRP A 24 -9.40 -7.30 3.87
C TRP A 24 -9.95 -6.39 2.77
N ASP A 25 -10.54 -6.93 1.68
CA ASP A 25 -11.18 -6.13 0.61
C ASP A 25 -12.54 -5.60 1.08
N THR A 26 -12.49 -4.51 1.85
CA THR A 26 -13.67 -3.84 2.38
C THR A 26 -14.33 -2.91 1.37
N LYS A 27 -13.69 -2.66 0.21
CA LYS A 27 -14.10 -1.65 -0.78
C LYS A 27 -14.26 -0.25 -0.16
N ALA A 28 -13.48 0.01 0.88
CA ALA A 28 -13.55 1.19 1.70
C ALA A 28 -12.19 1.41 2.37
N PRO A 29 -11.74 2.67 2.50
CA PRO A 29 -10.51 2.98 3.21
C PRO A 29 -10.62 2.55 4.68
N LYS A 30 -9.49 2.22 5.29
CA LYS A 30 -9.46 1.83 6.70
C LYS A 30 -9.74 3.05 7.60
N GLU A 31 -10.44 2.81 8.71
CA GLU A 31 -10.86 3.88 9.64
C GLU A 31 -9.70 4.71 10.17
N ASN A 32 -8.55 4.08 10.42
CA ASN A 32 -7.33 4.77 10.83
C ASN A 32 -6.81 5.72 9.74
N VAL A 33 -6.86 5.34 8.46
CA VAL A 33 -6.44 6.20 7.35
C VAL A 33 -7.37 7.42 7.24
N ILE A 34 -8.68 7.23 7.41
CA ILE A 34 -9.65 8.34 7.49
C ILE A 34 -9.30 9.27 8.66
N ALA A 35 -9.04 8.70 9.84
CA ALA A 35 -8.70 9.48 11.04
C ALA A 35 -7.40 10.29 10.87
N TRP A 36 -6.36 9.69 10.28
CA TRP A 36 -5.09 10.38 10.02
C TRP A 36 -5.24 11.48 8.98
N GLN A 37 -6.00 11.22 7.91
CA GLN A 37 -6.29 12.23 6.89
C GLN A 37 -7.05 13.42 7.47
N THR A 38 -8.15 13.15 8.18
CA THR A 38 -8.99 14.19 8.77
C THR A 38 -8.30 14.93 9.92
N GLY A 39 -7.38 14.29 10.62
CA GLY A 39 -6.55 14.90 11.66
C GLY A 39 -5.37 15.71 11.13
N GLY A 40 -5.11 15.73 9.82
CA GLY A 40 -3.98 16.45 9.21
C GLY A 40 -2.62 15.79 9.39
N TRP A 41 -2.59 14.48 9.70
CA TRP A 41 -1.35 13.71 9.87
C TRP A 41 -0.79 13.22 8.53
N VAL A 42 -1.64 13.13 7.50
CA VAL A 42 -1.22 12.80 6.14
C VAL A 42 -1.00 14.10 5.37
N HIS A 43 0.20 14.28 4.84
CA HIS A 43 0.56 15.47 4.08
C HIS A 43 1.56 15.15 2.95
N GLY A 44 1.57 16.02 1.95
CA GLY A 44 2.55 15.98 0.86
C GLY A 44 2.39 14.78 -0.07
N GLU A 45 3.51 14.19 -0.47
CA GLU A 45 3.56 13.03 -1.34
C GLU A 45 3.51 11.74 -0.52
N VAL A 46 2.53 10.89 -0.80
CA VAL A 46 2.19 9.75 0.04
C VAL A 46 2.60 8.44 -0.62
N LEU A 47 3.20 7.54 0.16
CA LEU A 47 3.40 6.13 -0.19
C LEU A 47 2.41 5.24 0.56
N ASP A 48 1.64 4.43 -0.18
CA ASP A 48 0.79 3.35 0.37
C ASP A 48 1.44 1.99 0.10
N ILE A 49 1.96 1.35 1.15
CA ILE A 49 2.69 0.07 1.05
C ILE A 49 1.75 -1.10 1.30
N GLY A 50 1.77 -2.09 0.39
CA GLY A 50 0.86 -3.22 0.43
C GLY A 50 -0.57 -2.78 0.16
N CYS A 51 -0.76 -1.95 -0.87
CA CYS A 51 -2.01 -1.26 -1.12
C CYS A 51 -3.17 -2.19 -1.48
N GLY A 52 -2.89 -3.45 -1.85
CA GLY A 52 -3.88 -4.40 -2.34
C GLY A 52 -4.68 -3.80 -3.50
N PHE A 53 -6.00 -3.74 -3.35
CA PHE A 53 -6.89 -3.15 -4.36
C PHE A 53 -6.98 -1.61 -4.31
N GLY A 54 -6.17 -0.94 -3.49
CA GLY A 54 -5.95 0.51 -3.56
C GLY A 54 -6.98 1.38 -2.84
N ASP A 55 -7.87 0.83 -2.02
CA ASP A 55 -8.94 1.60 -1.38
C ASP A 55 -8.43 2.80 -0.55
N ASN A 56 -7.31 2.63 0.18
CA ASN A 56 -6.66 3.71 0.94
C ASN A 56 -6.04 4.75 -0.01
N ALA A 57 -5.26 4.31 -0.99
CA ALA A 57 -4.61 5.19 -1.97
C ALA A 57 -5.62 6.03 -2.76
N ILE A 58 -6.73 5.43 -3.21
CA ILE A 58 -7.82 6.10 -3.92
C ILE A 58 -8.46 7.15 -3.01
N TYR A 59 -8.78 6.79 -1.76
CA TYR A 59 -9.33 7.73 -0.79
C TYR A 59 -8.41 8.93 -0.57
N LEU A 60 -7.12 8.72 -0.37
CA LEU A 60 -6.17 9.82 -0.16
C LEU A 60 -6.01 10.71 -1.41
N ALA A 61 -6.01 10.11 -2.61
CA ALA A 61 -5.99 10.87 -3.86
C ALA A 61 -7.26 11.72 -4.06
N GLN A 62 -8.43 11.19 -3.68
CA GLN A 62 -9.69 11.96 -3.67
C GLN A 62 -9.63 13.17 -2.73
N HIS A 63 -8.75 13.14 -1.72
CA HIS A 63 -8.52 14.24 -0.79
C HIS A 63 -7.33 15.13 -1.18
N GLY A 64 -6.86 15.03 -2.42
CA GLY A 64 -5.89 15.95 -3.01
C GLY A 64 -4.42 15.56 -2.82
N HIS A 65 -4.13 14.39 -2.26
CA HIS A 65 -2.75 13.92 -2.12
C HIS A 65 -2.19 13.34 -3.42
N ARG A 66 -0.88 13.48 -3.60
CA ARG A 66 -0.16 12.77 -4.67
C ARG A 66 0.27 11.41 -4.13
N VAL A 67 -0.40 10.36 -4.58
CA VAL A 67 -0.21 9.02 -4.02
C VAL A 67 0.58 8.12 -4.98
N THR A 68 1.57 7.43 -4.43
CA THR A 68 2.16 6.22 -5.03
C THR A 68 1.76 5.04 -4.18
N ALA A 69 1.22 4.00 -4.79
CA ALA A 69 0.72 2.81 -4.12
C ALA A 69 1.44 1.58 -4.66
N MET A 70 1.89 0.70 -3.77
CA MET A 70 2.71 -0.45 -4.13
C MET A 70 2.18 -1.73 -3.53
N ASP A 71 2.25 -2.81 -4.31
CA ASP A 71 1.95 -4.16 -3.85
C ASP A 71 2.87 -5.15 -4.57
N ILE A 72 3.15 -6.29 -3.96
CA ILE A 72 3.92 -7.36 -4.60
C ILE A 72 3.10 -8.08 -5.68
N SER A 73 1.77 -8.02 -5.59
CA SER A 73 0.82 -8.68 -6.48
C SER A 73 0.46 -7.81 -7.70
N PRO A 74 0.86 -8.21 -8.93
CA PRO A 74 0.40 -7.54 -10.14
C PRO A 74 -1.13 -7.63 -10.30
N THR A 75 -1.76 -8.73 -9.86
CA THR A 75 -3.22 -8.90 -9.95
C THR A 75 -3.95 -7.87 -9.11
N ALA A 76 -3.42 -7.55 -7.92
CA ALA A 76 -4.00 -6.52 -7.05
C ALA A 76 -3.91 -5.14 -7.71
N LEU A 77 -2.73 -4.80 -8.25
CA LEU A 77 -2.48 -3.51 -8.90
C LEU A 77 -3.36 -3.28 -10.13
N ILE A 78 -3.58 -4.29 -10.97
CA ILE A 78 -4.49 -4.17 -12.13
C ILE A 78 -5.91 -3.81 -11.66
N THR A 79 -6.36 -4.40 -10.56
CA THR A 79 -7.68 -4.10 -9.99
C THR A 79 -7.70 -2.70 -9.38
N ALA A 80 -6.62 -2.32 -8.69
CA ALA A 80 -6.49 -1.00 -8.08
C ALA A 80 -6.49 0.14 -9.12
N GLU A 81 -5.77 -0.04 -10.23
CA GLU A 81 -5.75 0.91 -11.36
C GLU A 81 -7.16 1.12 -11.93
N ARG A 82 -7.93 0.04 -12.10
CA ARG A 82 -9.33 0.13 -12.57
C ARG A 82 -10.20 0.90 -11.58
N ARG A 83 -10.10 0.57 -10.28
CA ARG A 83 -10.88 1.26 -9.24
C ARG A 83 -10.52 2.76 -9.15
N ALA A 84 -9.24 3.11 -9.32
CA ALA A 84 -8.79 4.50 -9.35
C ALA A 84 -9.35 5.26 -10.57
N ALA A 85 -9.33 4.63 -11.75
CA ALA A 85 -9.92 5.18 -12.96
C ALA A 85 -11.44 5.39 -12.82
N ASP A 86 -12.16 4.40 -12.27
CA ASP A 86 -13.61 4.51 -12.00
C ASP A 86 -13.93 5.62 -10.99
N ALA A 87 -13.04 5.85 -10.01
CA ALA A 87 -13.14 6.93 -9.04
C ALA A 87 -12.70 8.30 -9.57
N GLY A 88 -12.15 8.37 -10.78
CA GLY A 88 -11.70 9.61 -11.43
C GLY A 88 -10.46 10.23 -10.78
N VAL A 89 -9.59 9.43 -10.16
CA VAL A 89 -8.36 9.91 -9.49
C VAL A 89 -7.10 9.33 -10.13
N ASP A 90 -6.01 10.09 -10.03
CA ASP A 90 -4.69 9.67 -10.47
C ASP A 90 -3.89 9.14 -9.28
N VAL A 91 -3.51 7.86 -9.35
CA VAL A 91 -2.65 7.18 -8.37
C VAL A 91 -1.58 6.43 -9.16
N ARG A 92 -0.32 6.63 -8.76
CA ARG A 92 0.79 5.87 -9.36
C ARG A 92 0.88 4.50 -8.71
N PHE A 93 0.50 3.46 -9.42
CA PHE A 93 0.68 2.08 -8.98
C PHE A 93 2.02 1.50 -9.45
N ALA A 94 2.68 0.71 -8.60
CA ALA A 94 3.91 0.02 -8.96
C ALA A 94 4.06 -1.31 -8.22
N ALA A 95 4.49 -2.35 -8.95
CA ALA A 95 4.90 -3.60 -8.33
C ALA A 95 6.29 -3.39 -7.70
N ALA A 96 6.38 -3.55 -6.38
CA ALA A 96 7.63 -3.34 -5.65
C ALA A 96 7.72 -4.22 -4.40
N ASP A 97 8.96 -4.57 -4.05
CA ASP A 97 9.29 -5.18 -2.77
C ASP A 97 9.45 -4.08 -1.72
N ALA A 98 8.57 -4.08 -0.72
CA ALA A 98 8.60 -3.09 0.35
C ALA A 98 9.81 -3.22 1.29
N THR A 99 10.57 -4.32 1.22
CA THR A 99 11.78 -4.51 2.01
C THR A 99 13.00 -3.81 1.42
N THR A 100 12.93 -3.35 0.15
CA THR A 100 14.04 -2.63 -0.50
C THR A 100 13.66 -1.19 -0.88
N LEU A 101 12.45 -0.99 -1.44
CA LEU A 101 11.96 0.28 -1.97
C LEU A 101 13.00 1.00 -2.87
N ASP A 102 13.66 0.23 -3.73
CA ASP A 102 14.73 0.75 -4.59
C ASP A 102 14.20 1.83 -5.56
N GLY A 103 14.96 2.92 -5.68
CA GLY A 103 14.60 4.06 -6.54
C GLY A 103 13.67 5.09 -5.88
N TYR A 104 13.32 4.94 -4.60
CA TYR A 104 12.40 5.84 -3.89
C TYR A 104 13.03 6.61 -2.71
N THR A 105 14.36 6.76 -2.67
CA THR A 105 15.05 7.50 -1.60
C THR A 105 14.56 8.95 -1.46
N ASP A 106 14.30 9.40 -0.24
CA ASP A 106 13.85 10.75 0.13
C ASP A 106 12.68 11.27 -0.72
N ARG A 107 11.77 10.39 -1.10
CA ARG A 107 10.68 10.72 -2.00
C ARG A 107 9.46 11.20 -1.22
N PHE A 108 9.07 10.51 -0.16
CA PHE A 108 7.73 10.63 0.41
C PHE A 108 7.70 11.45 1.69
N ASP A 109 6.66 12.27 1.84
CA ASP A 109 6.40 13.04 3.06
C ASP A 109 5.63 12.21 4.08
N THR A 110 4.72 11.35 3.61
CA THR A 110 3.97 10.40 4.46
C THR A 110 4.07 8.99 3.90
N VAL A 111 4.35 8.01 4.76
CA VAL A 111 4.28 6.58 4.41
C VAL A 111 3.21 5.92 5.26
N ILE A 112 2.29 5.20 4.61
CA ILE A 112 1.27 4.39 5.28
C ILE A 112 1.48 2.91 4.93
N ASP A 113 1.18 2.06 5.91
CA ASP A 113 1.11 0.61 5.76
C ASP A 113 -0.14 0.13 6.49
N SER A 114 -0.97 -0.62 5.77
CA SER A 114 -2.18 -1.22 6.31
C SER A 114 -2.20 -2.73 6.11
N GLY A 115 -1.30 -3.42 6.82
CA GLY A 115 -1.36 -4.87 6.96
C GLY A 115 -0.25 -5.62 6.24
N MET A 116 0.79 -4.93 5.75
CA MET A 116 1.93 -5.57 5.10
C MET A 116 2.99 -5.95 6.13
N PHE A 117 3.36 -5.04 7.04
CA PHE A 117 4.41 -5.26 8.04
C PHE A 117 4.26 -6.55 8.87
N HIS A 118 3.04 -6.93 9.24
CA HIS A 118 2.80 -8.12 10.07
C HIS A 118 2.99 -9.45 9.32
N CYS A 119 3.08 -9.42 7.99
CA CYS A 119 3.35 -10.58 7.16
C CYS A 119 4.84 -10.95 7.10
N LEU A 120 5.72 -10.06 7.56
CA LEU A 120 7.17 -10.22 7.51
C LEU A 120 7.71 -10.98 8.73
N ASP A 121 8.77 -11.76 8.52
CA ASP A 121 9.59 -12.29 9.60
C ASP A 121 10.49 -11.18 10.21
N ASP A 122 11.27 -11.51 11.23
CA ASP A 122 12.02 -10.48 11.97
C ASP A 122 13.13 -9.81 11.14
N ASP A 123 13.72 -10.54 10.19
CA ASP A 123 14.69 -9.96 9.24
C ASP A 123 14.00 -9.11 8.18
N GLY A 124 12.85 -9.53 7.69
CA GLY A 124 11.99 -8.76 6.80
C GLY A 124 11.52 -7.46 7.44
N LYS A 125 11.10 -7.48 8.72
CA LYS A 125 10.71 -6.27 9.47
C LYS A 125 11.85 -5.27 9.61
N ARG A 126 13.08 -5.74 9.87
CA ARG A 126 14.28 -4.88 9.93
C ARG A 126 14.56 -4.24 8.58
N SER A 127 14.53 -5.04 7.51
CA SER A 127 14.78 -4.58 6.14
C SER A 127 13.72 -3.57 5.70
N TYR A 128 12.45 -3.87 5.95
CA TYR A 128 11.32 -2.98 5.75
C TYR A 128 11.50 -1.64 6.46
N ALA A 129 11.83 -1.65 7.76
CA ALA A 129 11.98 -0.41 8.51
C ALA A 129 13.12 0.47 7.94
N ALA A 130 14.23 -0.14 7.53
CA ALA A 130 15.33 0.56 6.87
C ALA A 130 14.92 1.12 5.50
N ALA A 131 14.15 0.38 4.71
CA ALA A 131 13.65 0.82 3.42
C ALA A 131 12.66 1.98 3.56
N VAL A 132 11.68 1.88 4.47
CA VAL A 132 10.72 2.96 4.75
C VAL A 132 11.44 4.22 5.23
N HIS A 133 12.41 4.06 6.15
CA HIS A 133 13.21 5.19 6.62
C HIS A 133 13.94 5.91 5.47
N ARG A 134 14.59 5.15 4.58
CA ARG A 134 15.25 5.69 3.38
C ARG A 134 14.28 6.37 2.40
N ALA A 135 13.07 5.83 2.26
CA ALA A 135 12.10 6.34 1.29
C ALA A 135 11.39 7.62 1.78
N THR A 136 11.36 7.81 3.10
CA THR A 136 10.77 8.98 3.75
C THR A 136 11.74 10.15 3.70
N ARG A 137 11.25 11.32 3.31
CA ARG A 137 12.05 12.54 3.36
C ARG A 137 12.53 12.79 4.79
N PRO A 138 13.78 13.23 4.97
CA PRO A 138 14.21 13.74 6.25
C PRO A 138 13.33 14.95 6.61
N GLY A 139 12.86 14.99 7.85
CA GLY A 139 12.16 16.16 8.37
C GLY A 139 13.04 17.42 8.25
N PRO A 140 12.45 18.63 8.34
CA PRO A 140 13.24 19.85 8.31
C PRO A 140 14.33 19.76 9.39
N PRO A 141 15.59 20.14 9.07
CA PRO A 141 16.62 20.22 10.08
C PRO A 141 16.15 21.15 11.19
N CYS A 142 16.29 20.68 12.43
CA CYS A 142 15.91 21.39 13.64
C CYS A 142 16.61 22.74 13.81
#